data_AF-A0A3S6QPL4-F1
#
_entry.id   AF-A0A3S6QPL4-F1
#
_cell.length_a   1.000
_cell.length_b   1.000
_cell.length_c   1.000
_cell.angle_alpha   90.00
_cell.angle_beta   90.00
_cell.angle_gamma   90.00
#
_symmetry.space_group_name_H-M   'P 1'
#
loop_
_entity.id
_entity.type
_entity.pdbx_description
1 polymer ?
#
loop_
_entity_poly.entity_id
_entity_poly.type
_entity_poly.pdbx_seq_one_letter_code
_entity_poly.pdbx_strand_id
1 'polypeptide(L)'
;MVEIEKSIRTEVNYNKILKLYLQDHGRLSIMKSKKNEQIKFTRSSLKNINWPTKEDVFAWISPEFIDKPHGFVNTNIYSKRRDMIAFRSAYFNGRTKVIGKLKLYLAILPIKENTTFLVKICEYTKDSDYINIKDGIVSVSACNDNSTQTHSAREKVELNISLGNVAWQMKKGSRLVVLIAASNFLANTVQLRYKDKFSESIKKTSEQMIYIGKESYLEVPLSYDEV
;
A
#
# COMPACT_ATOMS: atom_id res chain seq x y z
N MET A 1 -18.82 0.42 15.41
CA MET A 1 -18.48 1.77 15.93
C MET A 1 -17.58 1.72 17.17
N VAL A 2 -17.36 0.56 17.79
CA VAL A 2 -16.90 0.47 19.19
C VAL A 2 -15.56 -0.28 19.35
N GLU A 3 -15.11 -1.04 18.35
CA GLU A 3 -14.07 -2.07 18.55
C GLU A 3 -12.63 -1.57 18.49
N ILE A 4 -12.31 -0.68 17.52
CA ILE A 4 -10.98 -0.06 17.41
C ILE A 4 -10.72 0.82 18.62
N GLU A 5 -11.69 1.65 19.00
CA GLU A 5 -11.55 2.54 20.16
C GLU A 5 -11.58 1.80 21.50
N LYS A 6 -12.40 0.75 21.66
CA LYS A 6 -12.40 -0.06 22.90
C LYS A 6 -11.09 -0.82 23.09
N SER A 7 -10.49 -1.35 22.03
CA SER A 7 -9.19 -2.03 22.11
C SER A 7 -8.04 -1.09 22.50
N ILE A 8 -8.24 0.22 22.35
CA ILE A 8 -7.23 1.25 22.59
C ILE A 8 -7.37 1.89 23.98
N ARG A 9 -8.58 1.94 24.55
CA ARG A 9 -8.85 2.60 25.84
C ARG A 9 -8.33 1.89 27.09
N THR A 10 -7.84 0.66 27.01
CA THR A 10 -7.49 -0.15 28.20
C THR A 10 -6.10 0.07 28.76
N GLU A 11 -5.19 0.78 28.09
CA GLU A 11 -3.84 1.05 28.64
C GLU A 11 -3.38 2.46 28.25
N VAL A 12 -2.99 3.25 29.24
CA VAL A 12 -2.36 4.57 29.09
C VAL A 12 -0.97 4.37 28.50
N ASN A 13 -0.90 4.19 27.18
CA ASN A 13 0.34 4.13 26.43
C ASN A 13 0.15 4.91 25.13
N TYR A 14 0.74 6.10 25.07
CA TYR A 14 0.44 7.14 24.07
C TYR A 14 0.93 6.83 22.64
N ASN A 15 1.55 5.67 22.43
CA ASN A 15 1.98 5.17 21.13
C ASN A 15 1.68 3.67 21.03
N LYS A 16 0.51 3.32 20.48
CA LYS A 16 0.14 1.92 20.22
C LYS A 16 0.31 1.60 18.75
N ILE A 17 1.14 0.60 18.44
CA ILE A 17 1.19 0.05 17.09
C ILE A 17 -0.01 -0.87 16.92
N LEU A 18 -0.95 -0.47 16.07
CA LEU A 18 -2.13 -1.24 15.75
C LEU A 18 -1.89 -2.06 14.47
N LYS A 19 -2.26 -3.34 14.50
CA LYS A 19 -2.27 -4.20 13.29
C LYS A 19 -3.66 -4.18 12.67
N LEU A 20 -3.75 -3.69 11.44
CA LEU A 20 -4.95 -3.72 10.61
C LEU A 20 -4.80 -4.79 9.54
N TYR A 21 -5.43 -5.94 9.76
CA TYR A 21 -5.45 -7.07 8.83
C TYR A 21 -6.29 -6.73 7.60
N LEU A 22 -5.74 -7.04 6.43
CA LEU A 22 -6.47 -7.00 5.17
C LEU A 22 -7.50 -8.14 5.19
N GLN A 23 -8.76 -7.85 4.90
CA GLN A 23 -9.84 -8.84 4.94
C GLN A 23 -10.67 -8.83 3.65
N ASP A 24 -11.52 -9.85 3.52
CA ASP A 24 -12.52 -9.96 2.48
C ASP A 24 -13.35 -8.67 2.29
N HIS A 25 -13.88 -8.53 1.07
CA HIS A 25 -14.65 -7.35 0.66
C HIS A 25 -13.91 -6.00 0.81
N GLY A 26 -12.57 -6.01 0.83
CA GLY A 26 -11.77 -4.78 0.88
C GLY A 26 -11.84 -4.07 2.23
N ARG A 27 -11.84 -4.82 3.33
CA ARG A 27 -11.90 -4.27 4.68
C ARG A 27 -10.53 -4.31 5.37
N LEU A 28 -10.27 -3.34 6.25
CA LEU A 28 -9.20 -3.36 7.23
C LEU A 28 -9.80 -3.58 8.61
N SER A 29 -9.29 -4.56 9.35
CA SER A 29 -9.81 -4.91 10.68
C SER A 29 -8.70 -5.18 11.67
N ILE A 30 -8.95 -4.86 12.94
CA ILE A 30 -8.05 -5.21 14.05
C ILE A 30 -8.10 -6.71 14.38
N MET A 31 -9.18 -7.38 13.99
CA MET A 31 -9.34 -8.81 14.22
C MET A 31 -8.73 -9.59 13.08
N LYS A 32 -8.06 -10.71 13.41
CA LYS A 32 -7.65 -11.70 12.41
C LYS A 32 -8.88 -12.47 11.93
N SER A 33 -8.96 -12.74 10.62
CA SER A 33 -9.91 -13.74 10.14
C SER A 33 -9.48 -15.12 10.64
N LYS A 34 -10.46 -15.95 11.03
CA LYS A 34 -10.21 -17.36 11.38
C LYS A 34 -9.96 -18.22 10.13
N LYS A 35 -10.35 -17.73 8.95
CA LYS A 35 -10.19 -18.43 7.68
C LYS A 35 -8.94 -17.92 6.97
N ASN A 36 -8.24 -18.84 6.30
CA ASN A 36 -7.22 -18.47 5.32
C ASN A 36 -7.95 -18.05 4.06
N GLU A 37 -7.77 -16.81 3.66
CA GLU A 37 -8.45 -16.21 2.52
C GLU A 37 -7.42 -15.67 1.53
N GLN A 38 -7.80 -15.61 0.27
CA GLN A 38 -6.95 -15.13 -0.81
C GLN A 38 -7.76 -14.17 -1.68
N ILE A 39 -7.11 -13.11 -2.13
CA ILE A 39 -7.66 -12.22 -3.15
C ILE A 39 -6.79 -12.30 -4.40
N LYS A 40 -7.47 -12.37 -5.54
CA LYS A 40 -6.86 -12.36 -6.86
C LYS A 40 -7.16 -11.02 -7.53
N PHE A 41 -6.17 -10.46 -8.19
CA PHE A 41 -6.33 -9.24 -8.98
C PHE A 41 -5.40 -9.23 -10.18
N THR A 42 -5.78 -8.51 -11.23
CA THR A 42 -5.01 -8.47 -12.47
C THR A 42 -3.88 -7.46 -12.36
N ARG A 43 -2.64 -7.90 -12.64
CA ARG A 43 -1.48 -7.03 -12.80
C ARG A 43 -1.69 -6.07 -13.96
N SER A 44 -1.42 -4.79 -13.76
CA SER A 44 -1.51 -3.80 -14.82
C SER A 44 -0.37 -3.94 -15.83
N SER A 45 -0.64 -3.58 -17.09
CA SER A 45 0.42 -3.31 -18.06
C SER A 45 0.98 -1.90 -17.84
N LEU A 46 2.27 -1.74 -18.13
CA LEU A 46 3.05 -0.52 -17.86
C LEU A 46 2.49 0.79 -18.40
N LYS A 47 1.62 0.75 -19.42
CA LYS A 47 0.99 1.97 -19.97
C LYS A 47 0.14 2.73 -18.96
N ASN A 48 -0.25 2.11 -17.84
CA ASN A 48 -1.31 2.66 -17.00
C ASN A 48 -0.87 3.10 -15.60
N ILE A 49 0.35 2.84 -15.13
CA ILE A 49 0.77 3.21 -13.76
C ILE A 49 1.51 4.55 -13.80
N ASN A 50 0.77 5.63 -13.98
CA ASN A 50 1.23 6.98 -13.66
C ASN A 50 0.84 7.25 -12.21
N TRP A 51 1.64 6.74 -11.28
CA TRP A 51 1.43 6.92 -9.84
C TRP A 51 2.35 8.02 -9.33
N PRO A 52 1.86 9.26 -9.14
CA PRO A 52 2.65 10.27 -8.47
C PRO A 52 3.06 9.77 -7.08
N THR A 53 4.33 9.50 -6.87
CA THR A 53 4.93 9.11 -5.58
C THR A 53 5.31 10.36 -4.80
N LYS A 54 5.62 10.21 -3.52
CA LYS A 54 6.18 11.33 -2.74
C LYS A 54 7.53 11.81 -3.26
N GLU A 55 8.28 10.95 -3.93
CA GLU A 55 9.57 11.30 -4.54
C GLU A 55 9.39 12.25 -5.73
N ASP A 56 8.19 12.31 -6.33
CA ASP A 56 7.85 13.29 -7.35
C ASP A 56 7.77 14.73 -6.81
N VAL A 57 7.87 14.94 -5.50
CA VAL A 57 8.09 16.29 -4.92
C VAL A 57 9.44 16.86 -5.36
N PHE A 58 10.49 16.03 -5.46
CA PHE A 58 11.80 16.48 -5.96
C PHE A 58 11.75 16.80 -7.46
N ALA A 59 10.97 16.04 -8.23
CA ALA A 59 10.68 16.38 -9.61
C ALA A 59 9.96 17.75 -9.66
N TRP A 60 8.89 17.94 -8.88
CA TRP A 60 8.09 19.17 -8.89
C TRP A 60 8.88 20.46 -8.56
N ILE A 61 9.84 20.42 -7.63
CA ILE A 61 10.71 21.57 -7.32
C ILE A 61 11.86 21.75 -8.32
N SER A 62 12.07 20.78 -9.22
CA SER A 62 13.06 20.88 -10.28
C SER A 62 12.48 21.67 -11.46
N PRO A 63 13.19 22.68 -11.99
CA PRO A 63 12.67 23.56 -13.05
C PRO A 63 12.17 22.85 -14.31
N GLU A 64 12.57 21.60 -14.54
CA GLU A 64 12.20 20.81 -15.72
C GLU A 64 10.88 20.01 -15.58
N PHE A 65 10.24 19.97 -14.40
CA PHE A 65 9.05 19.12 -14.15
C PHE A 65 7.88 19.85 -13.45
N ILE A 66 7.77 21.16 -13.67
CA ILE A 66 6.81 22.08 -13.05
C ILE A 66 5.33 21.69 -13.29
N ASP A 67 5.04 20.92 -14.34
CA ASP A 67 3.68 20.53 -14.75
C ASP A 67 3.17 19.23 -14.13
N LYS A 68 3.94 18.56 -13.26
CA LYS A 68 3.52 17.29 -12.65
C LYS A 68 2.90 17.48 -11.26
N PRO A 69 1.75 16.85 -10.96
CA PRO A 69 1.11 16.94 -9.65
C PRO A 69 2.01 16.32 -8.55
N HIS A 70 2.28 17.06 -7.48
CA HIS A 70 3.12 16.63 -6.36
C HIS A 70 2.53 15.41 -5.60
N GLY A 71 3.35 14.61 -4.92
CA GLY A 71 2.93 13.37 -4.24
C GLY A 71 1.87 13.48 -3.12
N PHE A 72 1.40 14.70 -2.79
CA PHE A 72 0.29 14.98 -1.86
C PHE A 72 -0.99 15.45 -2.58
N VAL A 73 -1.21 14.99 -3.81
CA VAL A 73 -2.40 15.35 -4.58
C VAL A 73 -3.64 14.56 -4.19
N ASN A 74 -4.80 15.09 -4.58
CA ASN A 74 -6.03 14.34 -4.67
C ASN A 74 -5.82 13.15 -5.61
N THR A 75 -6.13 11.96 -5.11
CA THR A 75 -5.87 10.69 -5.76
C THR A 75 -7.14 9.96 -6.21
N ASN A 76 -8.22 10.71 -6.44
CA ASN A 76 -9.52 10.19 -6.88
C ASN A 76 -9.48 9.35 -8.15
N ILE A 77 -8.46 9.56 -9.00
CA ILE A 77 -8.20 8.72 -10.17
C ILE A 77 -8.07 7.23 -9.83
N TYR A 78 -7.68 6.87 -8.60
CA TYR A 78 -7.47 5.49 -8.19
C TYR A 78 -8.76 4.73 -7.89
N SER A 79 -9.83 5.42 -7.51
CA SER A 79 -11.14 4.78 -7.27
C SER A 79 -11.72 4.10 -8.53
N LYS A 80 -11.26 4.49 -9.71
CA LYS A 80 -11.76 4.03 -11.02
C LYS A 80 -10.93 2.92 -11.65
N ARG A 81 -9.81 2.54 -11.01
CA ARG A 81 -8.85 1.57 -11.55
C ARG A 81 -9.23 0.14 -11.16
N ARG A 82 -9.35 -0.74 -12.16
CA ARG A 82 -9.72 -2.16 -11.99
C ARG A 82 -8.53 -3.07 -11.70
N ASP A 83 -7.32 -2.57 -11.92
CA ASP A 83 -6.04 -3.24 -11.66
C ASP A 83 -5.48 -2.93 -10.27
N MET A 84 -6.33 -2.37 -9.40
CA MET A 84 -6.02 -2.00 -8.03
C MET A 84 -7.02 -2.65 -7.08
N ILE A 85 -6.53 -3.04 -5.92
CA ILE A 85 -7.37 -3.45 -4.80
C ILE A 85 -7.29 -2.43 -3.68
N ALA A 86 -8.42 -2.19 -3.02
CA ALA A 86 -8.54 -1.20 -1.95
C ALA A 86 -9.06 -1.86 -0.68
N PHE A 87 -8.36 -1.66 0.43
CA PHE A 87 -8.78 -2.08 1.77
C PHE A 87 -9.06 -0.86 2.63
N ARG A 88 -10.24 -0.78 3.23
CA ARG A 88 -10.71 0.40 3.96
C ARG A 88 -10.99 0.07 5.42
N SER A 89 -10.54 0.93 6.33
CA SER A 89 -10.85 0.83 7.76
C SER A 89 -12.28 1.25 8.08
N ALA A 90 -12.66 1.07 9.34
CA ALA A 90 -13.78 1.81 9.93
C ALA A 90 -13.52 3.33 9.90
N TYR A 91 -14.57 4.12 10.06
CA TYR A 91 -14.48 5.58 10.11
C TYR A 91 -13.76 6.06 11.37
N PHE A 92 -12.96 7.11 11.24
CA PHE A 92 -12.31 7.80 12.35
C PHE A 92 -13.19 8.92 12.90
N ASN A 93 -13.02 9.23 14.19
CA ASN A 93 -13.79 10.26 14.89
C ASN A 93 -13.17 11.68 14.81
N GLY A 94 -11.96 11.81 14.23
CA GLY A 94 -11.24 13.08 14.09
C GLY A 94 -10.16 13.35 15.14
N ARG A 95 -10.00 12.49 16.16
CA ARG A 95 -9.05 12.65 17.27
C ARG A 95 -7.83 11.73 17.18
N THR A 96 -7.75 10.95 16.10
CA THR A 96 -6.70 9.94 15.93
C THR A 96 -5.59 10.49 15.05
N LYS A 97 -4.37 10.42 15.58
CA LYS A 97 -3.12 10.72 14.91
C LYS A 97 -2.43 9.43 14.48
N VAL A 98 -1.85 9.43 13.29
CA VAL A 98 -0.91 8.41 12.83
C VAL A 98 0.48 9.02 12.90
N ILE A 99 1.26 8.67 13.94
CA ILE A 99 2.58 9.24 14.20
C ILE A 99 3.59 8.11 14.39
N GLY A 100 4.59 8.05 13.50
CA GLY A 100 5.66 7.06 13.55
C GLY A 100 5.82 6.32 12.23
N LYS A 101 6.47 5.14 12.27
CA LYS A 101 6.79 4.36 11.08
C LYS A 101 5.60 3.49 10.63
N LEU A 102 5.13 3.68 9.40
CA LEU A 102 4.17 2.79 8.76
C LEU A 102 4.91 1.61 8.11
N LYS A 103 4.34 0.40 8.25
CA LYS A 103 4.82 -0.81 7.59
C LYS A 103 3.65 -1.62 7.08
N LEU A 104 3.75 -2.11 5.85
CA LEU A 104 2.79 -3.05 5.29
C LEU A 104 3.45 -4.41 5.10
N TYR A 105 2.80 -5.44 5.63
CA TYR A 105 3.18 -6.84 5.48
C TYR A 105 2.23 -7.48 4.48
N LEU A 106 2.77 -8.05 3.41
CA LEU A 106 2.00 -8.79 2.41
C LEU A 106 2.51 -10.22 2.30
N ALA A 107 1.60 -11.18 2.39
CA ALA A 107 1.88 -12.55 1.98
C ALA A 107 1.33 -12.75 0.56
N ILE A 108 2.16 -13.21 -0.36
CA ILE A 108 1.82 -13.37 -1.78
C ILE A 108 2.16 -14.77 -2.27
N LEU A 109 1.52 -15.18 -3.37
CA LEU A 109 1.99 -16.30 -4.18
C LEU A 109 2.66 -15.72 -5.44
N PRO A 110 4.00 -15.76 -5.56
CA PRO A 110 4.70 -15.21 -6.70
C PRO A 110 4.40 -16.02 -7.96
N ILE A 111 4.20 -15.31 -9.06
CA ILE A 111 4.22 -15.90 -10.41
C ILE A 111 5.68 -15.97 -10.87
N LYS A 112 6.00 -16.83 -11.85
CA LYS A 112 7.36 -16.98 -12.43
C LYS A 112 8.03 -15.68 -12.92
N GLU A 113 7.29 -14.57 -13.03
CA GLU A 113 7.79 -13.29 -13.52
C GLU A 113 8.10 -12.33 -12.37
N ASN A 114 9.19 -11.56 -12.51
CA ASN A 114 9.52 -10.51 -11.54
C ASN A 114 8.34 -9.53 -11.42
N THR A 115 7.78 -9.44 -10.22
CA THR A 115 6.61 -8.61 -9.93
C THR A 115 6.98 -7.59 -8.88
N THR A 116 6.51 -6.38 -9.09
CA THR A 116 6.68 -5.24 -8.21
C THR A 116 5.31 -4.82 -7.69
N PHE A 117 5.20 -4.71 -6.38
CA PHE A 117 4.00 -4.22 -5.71
C PHE A 117 4.18 -2.74 -5.40
N LEU A 118 3.21 -1.95 -5.83
CA LEU A 118 3.10 -0.55 -5.46
C LEU A 118 1.97 -0.40 -4.45
N VAL A 119 2.22 0.40 -3.42
CA VAL A 119 1.29 0.58 -2.31
C VAL A 119 1.09 2.06 -2.03
N LYS A 120 -0.16 2.44 -1.76
CA LYS A 120 -0.51 3.75 -1.21
C LYS A 120 -1.35 3.60 0.05
N ILE A 121 -0.99 4.38 1.06
CA ILE A 121 -1.79 4.62 2.25
C ILE A 121 -2.44 5.98 2.07
N CYS A 122 -3.77 5.99 2.08
CA CYS A 122 -4.55 7.20 1.87
C CYS A 122 -5.51 7.44 3.02
N GLU A 123 -5.87 8.70 3.22
CA GLU A 123 -7.11 9.07 3.88
C GLU A 123 -8.21 9.16 2.82
N TYR A 124 -9.32 8.47 3.02
CA TYR A 124 -10.54 8.66 2.25
C TYR A 124 -11.50 9.54 3.04
N THR A 125 -11.71 10.76 2.57
CA THR A 125 -12.47 11.79 3.28
C THR A 125 -13.98 11.61 3.13
N LYS A 126 -14.74 12.39 3.91
CA LYS A 126 -16.20 12.49 3.77
C LYS A 126 -16.62 13.01 2.39
N ASP A 127 -15.79 13.84 1.78
CA ASP A 127 -16.01 14.44 0.47
C ASP A 127 -15.64 13.47 -0.67
N SER A 128 -15.39 12.20 -0.34
CA SER A 128 -15.00 11.15 -1.27
C SER A 128 -13.64 11.37 -1.94
N ASP A 129 -12.78 12.16 -1.29
CA ASP A 129 -11.42 12.38 -1.76
C ASP A 129 -10.46 11.35 -1.19
N TYR A 130 -9.57 10.86 -2.05
CA TYR A 130 -8.38 10.13 -1.61
C TYR A 130 -7.21 11.10 -1.44
N ILE A 131 -6.71 11.24 -0.21
CA ILE A 131 -5.53 12.05 0.11
C ILE A 131 -4.36 11.11 0.41
N ASN A 132 -3.26 11.22 -0.33
CA ASN A 132 -2.09 10.36 -0.13
C ASN A 132 -1.36 10.70 1.19
N ILE A 133 -1.26 9.72 2.08
CA ILE A 133 -0.50 9.81 3.34
C ILE A 133 0.93 9.31 3.13
N LYS A 134 1.10 8.14 2.51
CA LYS A 134 2.41 7.52 2.21
C LYS A 134 2.29 6.57 1.03
N ASP A 135 3.39 6.35 0.35
CA ASP A 135 3.53 5.34 -0.69
C ASP A 135 4.79 4.52 -0.47
N GLY A 136 4.83 3.37 -1.11
CA GLY A 136 5.98 2.50 -1.15
C GLY A 136 5.93 1.58 -2.35
N ILE A 137 7.09 1.04 -2.66
CA ILE A 137 7.26 0.07 -3.71
C ILE A 137 8.19 -1.04 -3.23
N VAL A 138 7.89 -2.27 -3.62
CA VAL A 138 8.75 -3.41 -3.35
C VAL A 138 8.73 -4.35 -4.54
N SER A 139 9.91 -4.82 -4.93
CA SER A 139 10.04 -5.86 -5.95
C SER A 139 10.26 -7.19 -5.26
N VAL A 140 9.57 -8.24 -5.72
CA VAL A 140 9.73 -9.60 -5.17
C VAL A 140 11.19 -10.04 -5.26
N SER A 141 11.91 -9.68 -6.33
CA SER A 141 13.33 -9.99 -6.47
C SER A 141 14.25 -9.26 -5.48
N ALA A 142 13.81 -8.15 -4.91
CA ALA A 142 14.61 -7.32 -4.00
C ALA A 142 14.42 -7.68 -2.51
N CYS A 143 13.48 -8.57 -2.18
CA CYS A 143 13.25 -9.00 -0.79
C CYS A 143 14.24 -10.07 -0.29
N ASN A 144 15.08 -10.63 -1.17
CA ASN A 144 16.06 -11.64 -0.81
C ASN A 144 17.45 -11.01 -0.71
N ASP A 145 17.86 -10.66 0.50
CA ASP A 145 19.27 -10.39 0.80
C ASP A 145 20.07 -11.68 0.51
N ASN A 146 20.95 -11.62 -0.50
CA ASN A 146 22.02 -12.59 -0.79
C ASN A 146 21.80 -13.83 -1.67
N SER A 147 20.74 -13.96 -2.49
CA SER A 147 20.87 -14.82 -3.69
C SER A 147 19.78 -14.60 -4.72
N THR A 148 20.18 -14.64 -5.98
CA THR A 148 19.34 -14.83 -7.17
C THR A 148 18.64 -16.20 -7.15
N GLN A 149 17.82 -16.47 -6.13
CA GLN A 149 16.96 -17.63 -6.12
C GLN A 149 15.66 -17.29 -6.85
N THR A 150 15.49 -17.91 -7.99
CA THR A 150 14.24 -17.94 -8.74
C THR A 150 13.18 -18.58 -7.84
N HIS A 151 12.24 -17.79 -7.32
CA HIS A 151 11.11 -18.37 -6.59
C HIS A 151 10.39 -19.38 -7.49
N SER A 152 10.22 -20.61 -7.00
CA SER A 152 9.31 -21.53 -7.63
C SER A 152 7.90 -20.91 -7.52
N ALA A 153 7.10 -20.96 -8.58
CA ALA A 153 5.76 -20.35 -8.63
C ALA A 153 4.72 -21.03 -7.70
N ARG A 154 5.18 -21.65 -6.61
CA ARG A 154 4.40 -22.48 -5.68
C ARG A 154 4.69 -22.18 -4.21
N GLU A 155 5.66 -21.31 -3.90
CA GLU A 155 6.02 -20.99 -2.52
C GLU A 155 5.53 -19.60 -2.13
N LYS A 156 4.85 -19.52 -0.98
CA LYS A 156 4.38 -18.25 -0.42
C LYS A 156 5.57 -17.38 -0.05
N VAL A 157 5.54 -16.10 -0.43
CA VAL A 157 6.57 -15.10 -0.12
C VAL A 157 5.97 -14.01 0.76
N GLU A 158 6.72 -13.59 1.78
CA GLU A 158 6.36 -12.48 2.66
C GLU A 158 7.15 -11.23 2.26
N LEU A 159 6.44 -10.14 1.99
CA LEU A 159 6.99 -8.85 1.64
C LEU A 159 6.79 -7.88 2.82
N ASN A 160 7.87 -7.23 3.24
CA ASN A 160 7.83 -6.17 4.24
C ASN A 160 8.13 -4.83 3.58
N ILE A 161 7.10 -3.98 3.51
CA ILE A 161 7.14 -2.69 2.83
C ILE A 161 7.24 -1.60 3.89
N SER A 162 8.45 -1.04 4.06
CA SER A 162 8.69 0.10 4.94
C SER A 162 8.27 1.40 4.25
N LEU A 163 7.20 2.03 4.74
CA LEU A 163 6.63 3.28 4.18
C LEU A 163 7.22 4.55 4.83
N GLY A 164 8.12 4.37 5.80
CA GLY A 164 8.79 5.44 6.52
C GLY A 164 7.92 6.12 7.57
N ASN A 165 8.45 7.21 8.13
CA ASN A 165 7.79 7.97 9.21
C ASN A 165 6.69 8.88 8.66
N VAL A 166 5.57 8.95 9.38
CA VAL A 166 4.43 9.82 9.11
C VAL A 166 4.05 10.58 10.39
N ALA A 167 3.50 11.77 10.23
CA ALA A 167 2.69 12.46 11.23
C ALA A 167 1.43 12.98 10.52
N TRP A 168 0.27 12.39 10.81
CA TRP A 168 -0.98 12.67 10.11
C TRP A 168 -2.18 12.68 11.06
N GLN A 169 -3.01 13.71 11.02
CA GLN A 169 -4.29 13.75 11.75
C GLN A 169 -5.39 13.21 10.85
N MET A 170 -6.08 12.13 11.26
CA MET A 170 -7.26 11.66 10.56
C MET A 170 -8.44 12.60 10.82
N LYS A 171 -9.13 13.04 9.76
CA LYS A 171 -10.35 13.84 9.85
C LYS A 171 -11.53 13.02 10.37
N LYS A 172 -12.49 13.70 11.00
CA LYS A 172 -13.74 13.08 11.42
C LYS A 172 -14.52 12.57 10.20
N GLY A 173 -14.98 11.32 10.28
CA GLY A 173 -15.72 10.67 9.20
C GLY A 173 -14.85 10.20 8.04
N SER A 174 -13.52 10.26 8.14
CA SER A 174 -12.63 9.69 7.13
C SER A 174 -12.28 8.23 7.43
N ARG A 175 -11.66 7.55 6.47
CA ARG A 175 -11.14 6.19 6.59
C ARG A 175 -9.68 6.13 6.21
N LEU A 176 -8.93 5.22 6.82
CA LEU A 176 -7.64 4.81 6.30
C LEU A 176 -7.87 3.81 5.16
N VAL A 177 -7.16 4.00 4.05
CA VAL A 177 -7.25 3.12 2.88
C VAL A 177 -5.87 2.64 2.47
N VAL A 178 -5.73 1.34 2.27
CA VAL A 178 -4.57 0.72 1.62
C VAL A 178 -4.95 0.41 0.19
N LEU A 179 -4.25 1.02 -0.77
CA LEU A 179 -4.36 0.74 -2.18
C LEU A 179 -3.15 -0.09 -2.61
N ILE A 180 -3.38 -1.21 -3.28
CA ILE A 180 -2.31 -2.10 -3.78
C ILE A 180 -2.50 -2.30 -5.27
N ALA A 181 -1.39 -2.14 -6.00
CA ALA A 181 -1.28 -2.54 -7.40
C ALA A 181 -0.05 -3.41 -7.57
N ALA A 182 -0.04 -4.14 -8.68
CA ALA A 182 1.11 -4.90 -9.12
C ALA A 182 1.49 -4.48 -10.53
N SER A 183 2.79 -4.52 -10.80
CA SER A 183 3.39 -4.17 -12.07
C SER A 183 4.63 -5.02 -12.31
N ASN A 184 5.09 -5.07 -13.55
CA ASN A 184 6.46 -5.49 -13.90
C ASN A 184 7.40 -4.28 -14.05
N PHE A 185 6.97 -3.10 -13.58
CA PHE A 185 7.80 -1.90 -13.49
C PHE A 185 8.80 -2.00 -12.35
N LEU A 186 10.05 -1.62 -12.61
CA LEU A 186 10.99 -1.20 -11.57
C LEU A 186 10.79 0.31 -11.42
N ALA A 187 10.29 0.79 -10.28
CA ALA A 187 10.34 2.23 -10.05
C ALA A 187 11.80 2.65 -9.87
N ASN A 188 12.19 3.59 -10.72
CA ASN A 188 13.41 4.36 -10.69
C ASN A 188 14.68 3.69 -11.26
N THR A 189 15.36 4.50 -12.09
CA THR A 189 16.71 4.42 -12.70
C THR A 189 17.11 3.23 -13.58
N VAL A 190 16.61 2.00 -13.39
CA VAL A 190 17.07 0.85 -14.19
C VAL A 190 16.53 0.86 -15.63
N GLN A 191 15.36 1.48 -15.84
CA GLN A 191 14.70 1.52 -17.14
C GLN A 191 15.49 2.29 -18.22
N LEU A 192 16.33 3.25 -17.82
CA LEU A 192 17.19 3.97 -18.75
C LEU A 192 18.36 3.12 -19.27
N ARG A 193 18.77 2.07 -18.56
CA ARG A 193 19.92 1.24 -18.94
C ARG A 193 19.58 0.01 -19.80
N TYR A 194 18.33 -0.45 -19.81
CA TYR A 194 17.96 -1.74 -20.43
C TYR A 194 16.69 -1.69 -21.28
N LYS A 195 16.44 -0.56 -21.96
CA LYS A 195 15.23 -0.28 -22.76
C LYS A 195 14.85 -1.41 -23.74
N ASP A 196 15.83 -2.10 -24.31
CA ASP A 196 15.61 -3.06 -25.41
C ASP A 196 15.28 -4.49 -24.95
N LYS A 197 15.64 -4.88 -23.71
CA LYS A 197 15.43 -6.27 -23.21
C LYS A 197 14.08 -6.49 -22.52
N PHE A 198 13.35 -5.43 -22.18
CA PHE A 198 12.09 -5.55 -21.45
C PHE A 198 10.84 -5.53 -22.36
N SER A 199 10.95 -5.17 -23.64
CA SER A 199 9.81 -4.85 -24.52
C SER A 199 8.73 -5.96 -24.66
N GLU A 200 9.08 -7.23 -24.55
CA GLU A 200 8.16 -8.36 -24.74
C GLU A 200 7.40 -8.79 -23.47
N SER A 201 8.04 -8.76 -22.30
CA SER A 201 7.40 -9.13 -21.02
C SER A 201 6.43 -8.06 -20.50
N ILE A 202 6.53 -6.84 -21.04
CA ILE A 202 5.72 -5.66 -20.71
C ILE A 202 4.23 -5.81 -21.06
N LYS A 203 3.88 -6.69 -22.01
CA LYS A 203 2.52 -6.78 -22.58
C LYS A 203 1.60 -7.82 -21.93
N LYS A 204 2.10 -8.67 -21.04
CA LYS A 204 1.29 -9.77 -20.47
C LYS A 204 0.66 -9.36 -19.14
N THR A 205 -0.67 -9.29 -19.11
CA THR A 205 -1.46 -9.27 -17.88
C THR A 205 -1.31 -10.61 -17.18
N SER A 206 -1.12 -10.61 -15.86
CA SER A 206 -1.04 -11.83 -15.05
C SER A 206 -1.85 -11.69 -13.77
N GLU A 207 -2.43 -12.78 -13.30
CA GLU A 207 -3.25 -12.79 -12.07
C GLU A 207 -2.37 -12.89 -10.84
N GLN A 208 -2.36 -11.84 -10.02
CA GLN A 208 -1.62 -11.78 -8.78
C GLN A 208 -2.49 -12.23 -7.61
N MET A 209 -1.87 -12.86 -6.62
CA MET A 209 -2.56 -13.40 -5.46
C MET A 209 -1.94 -12.87 -4.16
N ILE A 210 -2.79 -12.33 -3.29
CA ILE A 210 -2.43 -11.91 -1.93
C ILE A 210 -3.23 -12.75 -0.94
N TYR A 211 -2.55 -13.28 0.07
CA TYR A 211 -3.17 -13.96 1.20
C TYR A 211 -3.64 -12.93 2.22
N ILE A 212 -4.91 -12.95 2.56
CA ILE A 212 -5.57 -12.00 3.47
C ILE A 212 -6.05 -12.71 4.74
N GLY A 213 -6.71 -11.97 5.63
CA GLY A 213 -7.31 -12.47 6.87
C GLY A 213 -6.37 -12.40 8.06
N LYS A 214 -5.24 -13.12 8.00
CA LYS A 214 -4.24 -13.16 9.10
C LYS A 214 -2.80 -12.90 8.67
N GLU A 215 -2.51 -13.01 7.38
CA GLU A 215 -1.15 -13.04 6.85
C GLU A 215 -0.69 -11.66 6.34
N SER A 216 -1.59 -10.91 5.72
CA SER A 216 -1.32 -9.53 5.28
C SER A 216 -1.96 -8.50 6.21
N TYR A 217 -1.18 -7.51 6.66
CA TYR A 217 -1.63 -6.48 7.58
C TYR A 217 -0.79 -5.20 7.49
N LEU A 218 -1.42 -4.07 7.80
CA LEU A 218 -0.78 -2.78 7.97
C LEU A 218 -0.50 -2.53 9.46
N GLU A 219 0.74 -2.21 9.80
CA GLU A 219 1.11 -1.67 11.10
C GLU A 219 0.96 -0.15 11.10
N VAL A 220 0.09 0.35 11.96
CA VAL A 220 -0.27 1.76 12.07
C VAL A 220 0.09 2.27 13.47
N PRO A 221 1.04 3.18 13.61
CA PRO A 221 1.37 3.76 14.91
C PRO A 221 0.35 4.86 15.23
N LEU A 222 -0.59 4.55 16.13
CA LEU A 222 -1.66 5.45 16.52
C LEU A 222 -1.32 6.21 17.81
N SER A 223 -1.66 7.49 17.81
CA SER A 223 -1.65 8.38 18.96
C SER A 223 -2.99 9.13 19.04
N TYR A 224 -3.37 9.60 20.22
CA TYR A 224 -4.65 10.27 20.47
C TYR A 224 -4.41 11.59 21.19
N ASP A 225 -5.22 12.60 20.85
CA ASP A 225 -5.28 13.82 21.65
C ASP A 225 -5.96 13.52 22.99
N GLU A 226 -5.37 14.02 24.07
CA GLU A 226 -6.04 14.10 25.38
C GLU A 226 -7.24 15.03 25.28
N VAL A 227 -8.28 14.74 26.07
CA VAL A 227 -9.45 15.59 26.24
C VAL A 227 -9.13 16.68 27.24
#